data_AF-A0A7S1NPQ4-F1
#
_entry.id   AF-A0A7S1NPQ4-F1
#
_cell.length_a   1.000
_cell.length_b   1.000
_cell.length_c   1.000
_cell.angle_alpha   90.00
_cell.angle_beta   90.00
_cell.angle_gamma   90.00
#
_symmetry.space_group_name_H-M   'P 1'
#
loop_
_entity.id
_entity.type
_entity.pdbx_description
1 polymer ?
#
loop_
_entity_poly.entity_id
_entity_poly.type
_entity_poly.pdbx_seq_one_letter_code
_entity_poly.pdbx_strand_id
1 'polypeptide(L)'
;APGANALRVHRWAQTPAFAAWLDHASKPATKEETEFLGLLARLQQKGPGLEDLAQMLQDLLDRAVGDARLLQLLAGVPVSQGGLLPLAALVFHTQPLVRQRCADVLQRLETIPEGKRAICELNQFVAFAYERICKQVPPESSL
;
A
#
# COMPACT_ATOMS: atom_id res chain seq x y z
N ALA A 1 4.55 32.52 -3.01
CA ALA A 1 5.49 31.38 -2.87
C ALA A 1 4.80 30.12 -3.36
N PRO A 2 5.42 29.28 -4.21
CA PRO A 2 4.84 27.99 -4.56
C PRO A 2 4.67 27.18 -3.26
N GLY A 3 3.46 26.70 -2.99
CA GLY A 3 3.15 25.99 -1.76
C GLY A 3 3.99 24.71 -1.63
N ALA A 4 4.18 24.21 -0.41
CA ALA A 4 4.94 22.99 -0.11
C ALA A 4 4.52 21.78 -0.98
N ASN A 5 3.26 21.77 -1.46
CA ASN A 5 2.74 20.76 -2.38
C ASN A 5 3.40 20.81 -3.78
N ALA A 6 3.64 22.00 -4.33
CA ALA A 6 4.27 22.17 -5.65
C ALA A 6 5.72 21.66 -5.65
N LEU A 7 6.46 21.92 -4.57
CA LEU A 7 7.83 21.42 -4.40
C LEU A 7 7.88 19.89 -4.28
N ARG A 8 6.88 19.28 -3.63
CA ARG A 8 6.79 17.82 -3.49
C ARG A 8 6.49 17.14 -4.83
N VAL A 9 5.51 17.66 -5.59
CA VAL A 9 5.17 17.15 -6.93
C VAL A 9 6.38 17.25 -7.87
N HIS A 10 7.09 18.38 -7.81
CA HIS A 10 8.27 18.59 -8.65
C HIS A 10 9.42 17.62 -8.33
N ARG A 11 9.61 17.25 -7.06
CA ARG A 11 10.61 16.25 -6.66
C ARG A 11 10.21 14.84 -7.06
N TRP A 12 8.95 14.49 -6.90
CA TRP A 12 8.45 13.17 -7.31
C TRP A 12 8.58 12.99 -8.84
N ALA A 13 8.26 14.02 -9.61
CA ALA A 13 8.39 14.03 -11.08
C ALA A 13 9.83 13.81 -11.59
N GLN A 14 10.84 13.97 -10.73
CA GLN A 14 12.25 13.74 -11.06
C GLN A 14 12.73 12.32 -10.72
N THR A 15 11.88 11.47 -10.15
CA THR A 15 12.28 10.13 -9.72
C THR A 15 12.15 9.11 -10.85
N PRO A 16 12.98 8.04 -10.86
CA PRO A 16 12.81 6.91 -11.78
C PRO A 16 11.42 6.25 -11.65
N ALA A 17 10.83 6.29 -10.46
CA ALA A 17 9.47 5.82 -10.22
C ALA A 17 8.43 6.61 -11.01
N PHE A 18 8.63 7.92 -11.20
CA PHE A 18 7.76 8.73 -12.05
C PHE A 18 7.92 8.39 -13.53
N ALA A 19 9.13 8.14 -14.01
CA ALA A 19 9.36 7.70 -15.38
C ALA A 19 8.71 6.34 -15.66
N ALA A 20 8.84 5.39 -14.72
CA ALA A 20 8.17 4.10 -14.78
C ALA A 20 6.64 4.25 -14.72
N TRP A 21 6.12 5.15 -13.88
CA TRP A 21 4.70 5.49 -13.85
C TRP A 21 4.22 6.07 -15.18
N LEU A 22 4.98 6.96 -15.81
CA LEU A 22 4.60 7.60 -17.08
C LEU A 22 4.57 6.60 -18.24
N ASP A 23 5.60 5.74 -18.35
CA ASP A 23 5.64 4.67 -19.35
C ASP A 23 4.49 3.67 -19.14
N HIS A 24 4.19 3.36 -17.88
CA HIS A 24 3.07 2.48 -17.55
C HIS A 24 1.70 3.12 -17.82
N ALA A 25 1.51 4.40 -17.48
CA ALA A 25 0.28 5.16 -17.71
C ALA A 25 -0.03 5.37 -19.21
N SER A 26 0.99 5.27 -20.08
CA SER A 26 0.83 5.38 -21.54
C SER A 26 0.29 4.10 -22.20
N LYS A 27 0.32 2.96 -21.48
CA LYS A 27 -0.15 1.66 -21.97
C LYS A 27 -1.58 1.43 -21.48
N PRO A 28 -2.47 0.83 -22.29
CA PRO A 28 -3.79 0.45 -21.81
C PRO A 28 -3.61 -0.52 -20.63
N ALA A 29 -4.20 -0.17 -19.49
CA ALA A 29 -4.15 -1.03 -18.31
C ALA A 29 -4.71 -2.40 -18.67
N THR A 30 -4.00 -3.45 -18.28
CA THR A 30 -4.51 -4.81 -18.34
C THR A 30 -5.78 -4.91 -17.47
N LYS A 31 -6.63 -5.90 -17.76
CA LYS A 31 -7.83 -6.15 -16.94
C LYS A 31 -7.46 -6.35 -15.46
N GLU A 32 -6.37 -7.07 -15.19
CA GLU A 32 -5.83 -7.28 -13.85
C GLU A 32 -5.40 -5.99 -13.16
N GLU A 33 -4.72 -5.09 -13.88
CA GLU A 33 -4.32 -3.77 -13.35
C GLU A 33 -5.53 -2.89 -13.07
N THR A 34 -6.55 -2.95 -13.92
CA THR A 34 -7.78 -2.16 -13.75
C THR A 34 -8.57 -2.65 -12.54
N GLU A 35 -8.65 -3.96 -12.34
CA GLU A 35 -9.22 -4.59 -11.14
C GLU A 35 -8.42 -4.23 -9.89
N PHE A 36 -7.09 -4.28 -9.96
CA PHE A 36 -6.20 -3.93 -8.86
C PHE A 36 -6.29 -2.47 -8.44
N LEU A 37 -6.27 -1.54 -9.40
CA LEU A 37 -6.48 -0.11 -9.15
C LEU A 37 -7.91 0.17 -8.65
N GLY A 38 -8.90 -0.58 -9.15
CA GLY A 38 -10.28 -0.53 -8.65
C GLY A 38 -10.40 -0.96 -7.19
N LEU A 39 -9.69 -2.01 -6.78
CA LEU A 39 -9.60 -2.45 -5.38
C LEU A 39 -8.98 -1.36 -4.50
N LEU A 40 -7.86 -0.77 -4.92
CA LEU A 40 -7.22 0.34 -4.20
C LEU A 40 -8.13 1.57 -4.08
N ALA A 41 -8.82 1.94 -5.16
CA ALA A 41 -9.76 3.05 -5.15
C ALA A 41 -10.93 2.81 -4.19
N ARG A 42 -11.42 1.56 -4.09
CA ARG A 42 -12.47 1.19 -3.13
C ARG A 42 -11.99 1.26 -1.68
N LEU A 43 -10.72 0.89 -1.42
CA LEU A 43 -10.09 1.05 -0.10
C LEU A 43 -9.96 2.52 0.31
N GLN A 44 -9.67 3.41 -0.65
CA GLN A 44 -9.50 4.86 -0.40
C GLN A 44 -10.84 5.61 -0.25
N GLN A 45 -11.96 5.05 -0.71
CA GLN A 45 -13.31 5.61 -0.53
C GLN A 45 -13.84 5.33 0.89
N LYS A 46 -15.15 5.50 1.13
CA LYS A 46 -15.83 5.52 2.44
C LYS A 46 -15.74 4.21 3.29
N GLY A 47 -14.80 3.33 2.96
CA GLY A 47 -14.61 2.02 3.57
C GLY A 47 -15.64 1.02 3.01
N PRO A 48 -15.21 -0.09 2.39
CA PRO A 48 -16.12 -1.18 2.11
C PRO A 48 -16.66 -1.80 3.42
N GLY A 49 -17.72 -2.61 3.32
CA GLY A 49 -18.21 -3.39 4.46
C GLY A 49 -17.09 -4.24 5.07
N LEU A 50 -17.11 -4.39 6.41
CA LEU A 50 -16.02 -4.96 7.21
C LEU A 50 -15.56 -6.36 6.74
N GLU A 51 -16.48 -7.20 6.25
CA GLU A 51 -16.20 -8.57 5.81
C GLU A 51 -15.47 -8.63 4.45
N ASP A 52 -15.78 -7.70 3.53
CA ASP A 52 -15.13 -7.67 2.22
C ASP A 52 -13.68 -7.22 2.33
N LEU A 53 -13.33 -6.45 3.36
CA LEU A 53 -12.03 -5.79 3.48
C LEU A 53 -10.87 -6.77 3.65
N ALA A 54 -11.04 -7.82 4.45
CA ALA A 54 -10.02 -8.85 4.62
C ALA A 54 -9.78 -9.62 3.31
N GLN A 55 -10.86 -9.96 2.59
CA GLN A 55 -10.77 -10.63 1.30
C GLN A 55 -10.10 -9.74 0.26
N MET A 56 -10.43 -8.45 0.22
CA MET A 56 -9.76 -7.51 -0.70
C MET A 56 -8.27 -7.37 -0.44
N LEU A 57 -7.84 -7.36 0.83
CA LEU A 57 -6.41 -7.35 1.17
C LEU A 57 -5.73 -8.67 0.79
N GLN A 58 -6.43 -9.81 0.94
CA GLN A 58 -5.95 -11.11 0.47
C GLN A 58 -5.79 -11.14 -1.06
N ASP A 59 -6.82 -10.72 -1.79
CA ASP A 59 -6.78 -10.65 -3.25
C ASP A 59 -5.63 -9.76 -3.74
N LEU A 60 -5.37 -8.67 -3.01
CA LEU A 60 -4.27 -7.76 -3.28
C LEU A 60 -2.91 -8.44 -3.05
N LEU A 61 -2.74 -9.23 -1.98
CA LEU A 61 -1.52 -10.00 -1.72
C LEU A 61 -1.27 -11.04 -2.81
N ASP A 62 -2.31 -11.75 -3.22
CA ASP A 62 -2.24 -12.81 -4.22
C ASP A 62 -1.90 -12.25 -5.61
N ARG A 63 -2.31 -11.02 -5.90
CA ARG A 63 -2.05 -10.31 -7.17
C ARG A 63 -0.74 -9.51 -7.15
N ALA A 64 -0.26 -9.08 -6.00
CA ALA A 64 0.97 -8.31 -5.83
C ALA A 64 2.23 -9.20 -5.83
N VAL A 65 2.35 -10.05 -6.85
CA VAL A 65 3.53 -10.90 -7.07
C VAL A 65 4.53 -10.17 -7.96
N GLY A 66 5.70 -9.87 -7.40
CA GLY A 66 6.83 -9.24 -8.10
C GLY A 66 6.91 -7.73 -7.94
N ASP A 67 8.14 -7.21 -8.02
CA ASP A 67 8.49 -5.81 -7.71
C ASP A 67 7.72 -4.80 -8.57
N ALA A 68 7.46 -5.12 -9.85
CA ALA A 68 6.68 -4.25 -10.74
C ALA A 68 5.24 -4.05 -10.27
N ARG A 69 4.59 -5.10 -9.73
CA ARG A 69 3.22 -5.02 -9.20
C ARG A 69 3.17 -4.25 -7.89
N LEU A 70 4.19 -4.40 -7.04
CA LEU A 70 4.33 -3.63 -5.80
C LEU A 70 4.58 -2.15 -6.08
N LEU A 71 5.38 -1.82 -7.10
CA LEU A 71 5.57 -0.45 -7.56
C LEU A 71 4.27 0.15 -8.10
N GLN A 72 3.47 -0.63 -8.85
CA GLN A 72 2.14 -0.19 -9.30
C GLN A 72 1.19 0.07 -8.11
N LEU A 73 1.26 -0.74 -7.05
CA LEU A 73 0.52 -0.49 -5.82
C LEU A 73 0.87 0.89 -5.26
N LEU A 74 2.17 1.14 -5.08
CA LEU A 74 2.67 2.42 -4.56
C LEU A 74 2.28 3.59 -5.46
N ALA A 75 2.26 3.39 -6.78
CA ALA A 75 1.82 4.41 -7.73
C ALA A 75 0.32 4.72 -7.61
N GLY A 76 -0.50 3.74 -7.23
CA GLY A 76 -1.94 3.90 -6.97
C GLY A 76 -2.26 4.60 -5.64
N VAL A 77 -1.27 4.76 -4.76
CA VAL A 77 -1.38 5.51 -3.50
C VAL A 77 -0.48 6.74 -3.51
N PRO A 78 -0.81 7.79 -4.29
CA PRO A 78 0.05 8.95 -4.41
C PRO A 78 0.20 9.66 -3.06
N VAL A 79 1.42 10.10 -2.78
CA VAL A 79 1.82 10.81 -1.56
C VAL A 79 1.00 12.11 -1.33
N SER A 80 0.42 12.68 -2.39
CA SER A 80 -0.50 13.82 -2.33
C SER A 80 -1.88 13.48 -1.73
N GLN A 81 -2.27 12.21 -1.76
CA GLN A 81 -3.54 11.69 -1.20
C GLN A 81 -3.32 10.94 0.13
N GLY A 82 -2.20 11.19 0.82
CA GLY A 82 -1.83 10.52 2.06
C GLY A 82 -0.91 9.31 1.89
N GLY A 83 -0.52 8.99 0.64
CA GLY A 83 0.42 7.90 0.37
C GLY A 83 -0.10 6.57 0.89
N LEU A 84 0.77 5.82 1.55
CA LEU A 84 0.46 4.52 2.13
C LEU A 84 -0.43 4.59 3.38
N LEU A 85 -0.69 5.79 3.94
CA LEU A 85 -1.39 5.96 5.20
C LEU A 85 -2.83 5.38 5.23
N PRO A 86 -3.67 5.53 4.18
CA PRO A 86 -5.02 4.94 4.19
C PRO A 86 -5.00 3.42 4.29
N LEU A 87 -4.04 2.77 3.62
CA LEU A 87 -3.82 1.34 3.73
C LEU A 87 -3.25 0.98 5.10
N ALA A 88 -2.21 1.69 5.54
CA ALA A 88 -1.51 1.42 6.78
C ALA A 88 -2.37 1.70 8.02
N ALA A 89 -3.38 2.56 7.95
CA ALA A 89 -4.34 2.78 9.03
C ALA A 89 -5.18 1.54 9.35
N LEU A 90 -5.27 0.57 8.43
CA LEU A 90 -5.99 -0.69 8.65
C LEU A 90 -5.32 -1.58 9.73
N VAL A 91 -4.10 -1.27 10.17
CA VAL A 91 -3.49 -1.88 11.36
C VAL A 91 -4.27 -1.61 12.65
N PHE A 92 -5.17 -0.61 12.67
CA PHE A 92 -6.05 -0.31 13.80
C PHE A 92 -7.46 -0.88 13.64
N HIS A 93 -7.71 -1.66 12.59
CA HIS A 93 -9.03 -2.21 12.33
C HIS A 93 -9.49 -3.14 13.47
N THR A 94 -10.80 -3.16 13.74
CA THR A 94 -11.39 -3.94 14.85
C THR A 94 -11.20 -5.44 14.64
N GLN A 95 -11.32 -5.91 13.39
CA GLN A 95 -11.12 -7.31 13.03
C GLN A 95 -9.63 -7.70 12.99
N PRO A 96 -9.20 -8.76 13.71
CA PRO A 96 -7.82 -9.24 13.71
C PRO A 96 -7.29 -9.65 12.33
N LEU A 97 -8.14 -10.30 11.52
CA LEU A 97 -7.76 -10.76 10.19
C LEU A 97 -7.39 -9.60 9.27
N VAL A 98 -8.17 -8.51 9.28
CA VAL A 98 -7.86 -7.30 8.51
C VAL A 98 -6.51 -6.70 8.93
N ARG A 99 -6.23 -6.65 10.23
CA ARG A 99 -4.94 -6.14 10.73
C ARG A 99 -3.77 -7.00 10.25
N GLN A 100 -3.90 -8.33 10.31
CA GLN A 100 -2.88 -9.25 9.81
C GLN A 100 -2.68 -9.09 8.31
N ARG A 101 -3.76 -9.09 7.51
CA ARG A 101 -3.65 -8.91 6.05
C ARG A 101 -3.07 -7.56 5.66
N CYS A 102 -3.40 -6.50 6.40
CA CYS A 102 -2.75 -5.20 6.22
C CYS A 102 -1.24 -5.29 6.47
N ALA A 103 -0.83 -5.92 7.57
CA ALA A 103 0.59 -6.11 7.88
C ALA A 103 1.31 -6.97 6.83
N ASP A 104 0.68 -8.03 6.32
CA ASP A 104 1.22 -8.87 5.24
C ASP A 104 1.48 -8.03 3.97
N VAL A 105 0.56 -7.12 3.62
CA VAL A 105 0.73 -6.22 2.45
C VAL A 105 1.89 -5.27 2.67
N LEU A 106 1.96 -4.66 3.87
CA LEU A 106 3.06 -3.75 4.23
C LEU A 106 4.41 -4.47 4.21
N GLN A 107 4.50 -5.67 4.79
CA GLN A 107 5.71 -6.50 4.74
C GLN A 107 6.13 -6.82 3.31
N ARG A 108 5.16 -7.11 2.44
CA ARG A 108 5.47 -7.34 1.02
C ARG A 108 6.00 -6.06 0.35
N LEU A 109 5.50 -4.88 0.71
CA LEU A 109 6.04 -3.62 0.20
C LEU A 109 7.45 -3.32 0.72
N GLU A 110 7.80 -3.75 1.94
CA GLU A 110 9.17 -3.60 2.47
C GLU A 110 10.22 -4.37 1.68
N THR A 111 9.83 -5.36 0.86
CA THR A 111 10.79 -6.12 0.04
C THR A 111 11.37 -5.30 -1.10
N ILE A 112 10.74 -4.19 -1.48
CA ILE A 112 11.22 -3.28 -2.52
C ILE A 112 11.72 -1.94 -1.93
N PRO A 113 12.74 -1.30 -2.53
CA PRO A 113 13.31 -0.05 -2.01
C PRO A 113 12.29 1.08 -1.84
N GLU A 114 11.37 1.23 -2.79
CA GLU A 114 10.34 2.27 -2.80
C GLU A 114 9.31 2.04 -1.69
N GLY A 115 8.90 0.79 -1.46
CA GLY A 115 7.95 0.45 -0.41
C GLY A 115 8.57 0.60 0.97
N LYS A 116 9.83 0.21 1.15
CA LYS A 116 10.58 0.47 2.38
C LYS A 116 10.65 1.96 2.69
N ARG A 117 10.93 2.82 1.70
CA ARG A 117 10.92 4.29 1.89
C ARG A 117 9.54 4.79 2.29
N ALA A 118 8.49 4.35 1.60
CA ALA A 118 7.13 4.78 1.88
C ALA A 118 6.65 4.35 3.28
N ILE A 119 7.10 3.19 3.77
CA ILE A 119 6.84 2.73 5.14
C ILE A 119 7.61 3.55 6.17
N CYS A 120 8.87 3.90 5.90
CA CYS A 120 9.63 4.82 6.76
C CYS A 120 9.00 6.23 6.85
N GLU A 121 8.22 6.64 5.85
CA GLU A 121 7.49 7.92 5.85
C GLU A 121 6.15 7.86 6.61
N LEU A 122 5.71 6.68 7.06
CA LEU A 122 4.54 6.55 7.92
C LEU A 122 4.77 7.26 9.26
N ASN A 123 3.70 7.77 9.86
CA ASN A 123 3.80 8.34 11.19
C ASN A 123 4.21 7.26 12.21
N GLN A 124 4.91 7.68 13.28
CA GLN A 124 5.46 6.77 14.29
C GLN A 124 4.38 5.90 14.97
N PHE A 125 3.16 6.42 15.13
CA PHE A 125 2.07 5.68 15.75
C PHE A 125 1.63 4.47 14.91
N VAL A 126 1.47 4.67 13.59
CA VAL A 126 1.16 3.60 12.63
C VAL A 126 2.32 2.63 12.53
N ALA A 127 3.56 3.13 12.45
CA ALA A 127 4.76 2.30 12.39
C ALA A 127 4.89 1.36 13.60
N PHE A 128 4.67 1.87 14.82
CA PHE A 128 4.69 1.03 16.02
C PHE A 128 3.58 -0.01 16.04
N ALA A 129 2.37 0.34 15.59
CA ALA A 129 1.26 -0.60 15.53
C ALA A 129 1.53 -1.73 14.51
N TYR A 130 2.06 -1.36 13.33
CA TYR A 130 2.51 -2.29 12.31
C TYR A 130 3.58 -3.25 12.86
N GLU A 131 4.66 -2.72 13.44
CA GLU A 131 5.73 -3.52 14.04
C GLU A 131 5.20 -4.49 15.10
N ARG A 132 4.24 -4.05 15.92
CA ARG A 132 3.64 -4.89 16.96
C ARG A 132 2.89 -6.08 16.35
N ILE A 133 2.20 -5.89 15.23
CA ILE A 133 1.52 -6.98 14.51
C ILE A 133 2.55 -7.93 13.89
N CYS A 134 3.60 -7.42 13.26
CA CYS A 134 4.66 -8.27 12.70
C CYS A 134 5.40 -9.12 13.74
N LYS A 135 5.57 -8.59 14.96
CA LYS A 135 6.18 -9.30 16.10
C LYS A 135 5.22 -10.31 16.74
N GLN A 136 3.92 -10.23 16.46
CA GLN A 136 2.95 -11.28 16.82
C GLN A 136 3.06 -12.43 15.82
N VAL A 137 4.14 -13.20 15.93
CA VAL A 137 4.24 -14.52 15.29
C VAL A 137 3.08 -15.37 15.84
N PRO A 138 2.20 -15.96 15.00
CA PRO A 138 1.26 -16.95 15.49
C PRO A 138 2.04 -18.12 16.10
N PRO A 139 1.68 -18.61 17.30
CA PRO A 139 2.30 -19.81 17.83
C PRO A 139 1.84 -21.03 17.01
N GLU A 140 2.59 -21.38 15.98
CA GLU A 140 2.57 -22.71 15.35
C GLU A 140 4.04 -23.06 15.06
N SER A 141 4.66 -24.11 15.60
CA SER A 141 4.13 -25.41 15.99
C SER A 141 4.80 -25.94 17.28
N SER A 142 4.02 -26.06 18.35
CA SER A 142 4.27 -27.05 19.40
C SER A 142 3.21 -28.15 19.22
N LEU A 143 3.42 -29.01 18.22
CA LEU A 143 2.83 -30.34 18.11
C LEU A 143 3.91 -31.27 17.57
#